data_AF-F1L6C4-F1
#
_entry.id   AF-F1L6C4-F1
#
_cell.length_a   1.000
_cell.length_b   1.000
_cell.length_c   1.000
_cell.angle_alpha   90.00
_cell.angle_beta   90.00
_cell.angle_gamma   90.00
#
_symmetry.space_group_name_H-M   'P 1'
#
loop_
_entity.id
_entity.type
_entity.pdbx_description
1 polymer ?
#
loop_
_entity_poly.entity_id
_entity_poly.type
_entity_poly.pdbx_seq_one_letter_code
_entity_poly.pdbx_strand_id
1 'polypeptide(L)'
;MVAKRQRLWKAFNDLFSYFPLAAIVHGKILCMHGGISPKLTSLDDIRKIRRPLHDPNDNELGLDLLWSDPMLDLTGFIKNSLRGVSVFFGEDTVSNLCTRLCIDLIVRAHQMMMNGYGFFCRRKLVTIFSAPNYLPERVNKGAILNVSKDLKLGFSVLCPVTPETRGKQKFVEFFNKYDDNSSYVSRKAAAEGFVYGSLDDTPTVYRKPDGPVQ
;
A
#
# COMPACT_ATOMS: atom_id res chain seq x y z
N MET A 1 -23.50 -14.30 -27.62
CA MET A 1 -22.80 -13.17 -26.95
C MET A 1 -22.30 -13.52 -25.54
N VAL A 2 -23.05 -14.28 -24.73
CA VAL A 2 -22.67 -14.68 -23.35
C VAL A 2 -21.39 -15.53 -23.27
N ALA A 3 -21.23 -16.54 -24.13
CA ALA A 3 -20.07 -17.43 -24.11
C ALA A 3 -18.72 -16.70 -24.35
N LYS A 4 -18.71 -15.64 -25.18
CA LYS A 4 -17.50 -14.83 -25.43
C LYS A 4 -17.08 -14.03 -24.19
N ARG A 5 -18.04 -13.49 -23.42
CA ARG A 5 -17.76 -12.76 -22.17
C ARG A 5 -17.21 -13.68 -21.08
N GLN A 6 -17.79 -14.86 -20.93
CA GLN A 6 -17.30 -15.86 -19.98
C GLN A 6 -15.89 -16.34 -20.30
N ARG A 7 -15.59 -16.58 -21.59
CA ARG A 7 -14.22 -16.94 -22.03
C ARG A 7 -13.20 -15.86 -21.67
N LEU A 8 -13.53 -14.59 -21.92
CA LEU A 8 -12.62 -13.48 -21.62
C LEU A 8 -12.40 -13.32 -20.11
N TRP A 9 -13.46 -13.41 -19.30
CA TRP A 9 -13.34 -13.38 -17.84
C TRP A 9 -12.46 -14.52 -17.32
N LYS A 10 -12.64 -15.75 -17.81
CA LYS A 10 -11.77 -16.88 -17.46
C LYS A 10 -10.31 -16.61 -17.82
N ALA A 11 -10.05 -16.14 -19.04
CA ALA A 11 -8.70 -15.80 -19.47
C ALA A 11 -8.02 -14.74 -18.59
N PHE A 12 -8.76 -13.73 -18.09
CA PHE A 12 -8.21 -12.76 -17.14
C PHE A 12 -7.91 -13.39 -15.78
N ASN A 13 -8.78 -14.24 -15.24
CA ASN A 13 -8.51 -14.92 -13.97
C ASN A 13 -7.33 -15.90 -14.08
N ASP A 14 -7.24 -16.61 -15.20
CA ASP A 14 -6.08 -17.43 -15.52
C ASP A 14 -4.82 -16.57 -15.54
N LEU A 15 -4.83 -15.41 -16.21
CA LEU A 15 -3.70 -14.47 -16.19
C LEU A 15 -3.34 -13.99 -14.78
N PHE A 16 -4.33 -13.58 -13.97
CA PHE A 16 -4.11 -13.09 -12.61
C PHE A 16 -3.49 -14.16 -11.71
N SER A 17 -3.81 -15.44 -11.92
CA SER A 17 -3.21 -16.55 -11.16
C SER A 17 -1.69 -16.69 -11.34
N TYR A 18 -1.09 -16.05 -12.35
CA TYR A 18 0.36 -16.03 -12.59
C TYR A 18 1.05 -14.76 -12.06
N PHE A 19 0.30 -13.77 -11.55
CA PHE A 19 0.88 -12.51 -11.11
C PHE A 19 1.89 -12.72 -9.96
N PRO A 20 2.96 -11.93 -9.91
CA PRO A 20 3.86 -11.91 -8.75
C PRO A 20 3.12 -11.38 -7.52
N LEU A 21 3.40 -11.95 -6.36
CA LEU A 21 2.75 -11.56 -5.09
C LEU A 21 3.49 -10.47 -4.33
N ALA A 22 4.79 -10.31 -4.59
CA ALA A 22 5.61 -9.29 -3.97
C ALA A 22 6.75 -8.85 -4.91
N ALA A 23 7.35 -7.70 -4.60
CA ALA A 23 8.53 -7.18 -5.25
C ALA A 23 9.53 -6.67 -4.21
N ILE A 24 10.82 -6.69 -4.53
CA ILE A 24 11.88 -6.12 -3.70
C ILE A 24 12.59 -5.04 -4.51
N VAL A 25 12.57 -3.80 -4.01
CA VAL A 25 13.21 -2.65 -4.68
C VAL A 25 14.54 -2.36 -3.98
N HIS A 26 15.63 -2.38 -4.75
CA HIS A 26 17.02 -2.19 -4.28
C HIS A 26 17.40 -3.06 -3.07
N GLY A 27 16.79 -4.23 -2.89
CA GLY A 27 17.04 -5.09 -1.74
C GLY A 27 16.57 -4.52 -0.38
N LYS A 28 15.92 -3.35 -0.36
CA LYS A 28 15.61 -2.59 0.86
C LYS A 28 14.13 -2.30 1.07
N ILE A 29 13.32 -2.34 0.01
CA ILE A 29 11.90 -2.03 0.11
C ILE A 29 11.09 -3.23 -0.39
N LEU A 30 10.40 -3.91 0.53
CA LEU A 30 9.53 -5.04 0.21
C LEU A 30 8.12 -4.54 -0.08
N CYS A 31 7.61 -4.84 -1.26
CA CYS A 31 6.29 -4.41 -1.72
C CYS A 31 5.34 -5.60 -1.82
N MET A 32 4.12 -5.49 -1.29
CA MET A 32 3.01 -6.44 -1.51
C MET A 32 1.64 -5.73 -1.47
N HIS A 33 0.55 -6.41 -1.80
CA HIS A 33 -0.79 -5.78 -1.77
C HIS A 33 -1.36 -5.72 -0.35
N GLY A 34 -1.48 -6.89 0.26
CA GLY A 34 -1.88 -7.19 1.62
C GLY A 34 -0.79 -6.73 2.59
N GLY A 35 -0.20 -7.66 3.33
CA GLY A 35 0.84 -7.29 4.27
C GLY A 35 1.71 -8.50 4.59
N ILE A 36 2.13 -8.60 5.84
CA ILE A 36 3.04 -9.64 6.29
C ILE A 36 2.27 -10.83 6.85
N SER A 37 2.91 -11.99 6.82
CA SER A 37 2.34 -13.26 7.28
C SER A 37 3.15 -13.83 8.45
N PRO A 38 2.52 -14.57 9.38
CA PRO A 38 3.23 -15.43 10.33
C PRO A 38 4.15 -16.45 9.64
N LYS A 39 3.85 -16.82 8.38
CA LYS A 39 4.63 -17.77 7.58
C LYS A 39 5.78 -17.12 6.81
N LEU A 40 5.89 -15.79 6.82
CA LEU A 40 6.95 -15.08 6.10
C LEU A 40 8.20 -14.96 6.97
N THR A 41 9.14 -15.88 6.77
CA THR A 41 10.41 -15.91 7.52
C THR A 41 11.61 -15.51 6.67
N SER A 42 11.53 -15.75 5.36
CA SER A 42 12.56 -15.44 4.36
C SER A 42 11.91 -14.99 3.04
N LEU A 43 12.67 -14.29 2.19
CA LEU A 43 12.20 -13.96 0.84
C LEU A 43 12.00 -15.21 -0.04
N ASP A 44 12.68 -16.32 0.28
CA ASP A 44 12.51 -17.60 -0.43
C ASP A 44 11.14 -18.23 -0.18
N ASP A 45 10.49 -17.93 0.95
CA ASP A 45 9.15 -18.42 1.23
C ASP A 45 8.16 -17.91 0.17
N ILE A 46 8.31 -16.66 -0.26
CA ILE A 46 7.51 -16.07 -1.35
C ILE A 46 7.89 -16.69 -2.69
N ARG A 47 9.19 -16.89 -2.97
CA ARG A 47 9.67 -17.48 -4.23
C ARG A 47 9.17 -18.91 -4.44
N LYS A 48 8.95 -19.66 -3.36
CA LYS A 48 8.47 -21.06 -3.37
C LYS A 48 6.97 -21.19 -3.63
N ILE A 49 6.19 -20.11 -3.60
CA ILE A 49 4.75 -20.17 -3.90
C ILE A 49 4.57 -20.60 -5.36
N ARG A 50 3.97 -21.77 -5.55
CA ARG A 50 3.72 -22.34 -6.87
C ARG A 50 2.68 -21.49 -7.61
N ARG A 51 2.95 -21.21 -8.88
CA ARG A 51 2.00 -20.60 -9.81
C ARG A 51 1.60 -21.61 -10.90
N PRO A 52 0.36 -21.60 -11.39
CA PRO A 52 -0.71 -20.64 -11.08
C PRO A 52 -1.27 -20.81 -9.66
N LEU A 53 -1.59 -19.69 -9.00
CA LEU A 53 -2.32 -19.63 -7.74
C LEU A 53 -3.76 -19.22 -8.07
N HIS A 54 -4.62 -20.20 -8.35
CA HIS A 54 -6.00 -19.96 -8.78
C HIS A 54 -6.88 -19.41 -7.65
N ASP A 55 -6.74 -19.95 -6.45
CA ASP A 55 -7.35 -19.41 -5.24
C ASP A 55 -6.25 -19.05 -4.23
N PRO A 56 -6.15 -17.78 -3.79
CA PRO A 56 -5.25 -17.40 -2.71
C PRO A 56 -5.41 -18.23 -1.43
N ASN A 57 -6.60 -18.77 -1.16
CA ASN A 57 -6.86 -19.62 0.02
C ASN A 57 -6.08 -20.94 -0.01
N ASP A 58 -5.62 -21.40 -1.18
CA ASP A 58 -4.81 -22.61 -1.33
C ASP A 58 -3.40 -22.46 -0.75
N ASN A 59 -2.98 -21.23 -0.38
CA ASN A 59 -1.69 -20.95 0.20
C ASN A 59 -1.80 -19.84 1.26
N GLU A 60 -1.64 -20.19 2.55
CA GLU A 60 -1.76 -19.23 3.66
C GLU A 60 -0.85 -17.99 3.51
N LEU A 61 0.40 -18.17 3.08
CA LEU A 61 1.30 -17.05 2.84
C LEU A 61 0.80 -16.17 1.68
N GLY A 62 0.39 -16.78 0.57
CA GLY A 62 -0.19 -16.07 -0.56
C GLY A 62 -1.45 -15.29 -0.20
N LEU A 63 -2.33 -15.88 0.61
CA LEU A 63 -3.51 -15.23 1.17
C LEU A 63 -3.12 -13.99 1.98
N ASP A 64 -2.18 -14.13 2.91
CA ASP A 64 -1.75 -13.05 3.80
C ASP A 64 -1.03 -11.91 3.05
N LEU A 65 -0.22 -12.24 2.04
CA LEU A 65 0.43 -11.27 1.15
C LEU A 65 -0.59 -10.41 0.39
N LEU A 66 -1.84 -10.87 0.26
CA LEU A 66 -2.92 -10.18 -0.44
C LEU A 66 -3.96 -9.54 0.51
N TRP A 67 -4.18 -10.10 1.71
CA TRP A 67 -5.33 -9.73 2.56
C TRP A 67 -5.01 -9.28 3.99
N SER A 68 -3.79 -9.48 4.48
CA SER A 68 -3.46 -9.08 5.85
C SER A 68 -3.42 -7.55 6.00
N ASP A 69 -3.72 -7.07 7.21
CA ASP A 69 -3.82 -5.64 7.52
C ASP A 69 -3.02 -5.26 8.78
N PRO A 70 -2.33 -4.10 8.82
CA PRO A 70 -1.76 -3.59 10.06
C PRO A 70 -2.86 -3.16 11.03
N MET A 71 -2.63 -3.35 12.33
CA MET A 71 -3.52 -2.92 13.40
C MET A 71 -2.72 -2.19 14.49
N LEU A 72 -3.20 -1.01 14.88
CA LEU A 72 -2.64 -0.25 16.01
C LEU A 72 -2.92 -0.97 17.33
N ASP A 73 -2.01 -0.80 18.29
CA ASP A 73 -2.10 -1.36 19.65
C ASP A 73 -2.19 -2.90 19.71
N LEU A 74 -1.84 -3.58 18.61
CA LEU A 74 -1.72 -5.03 18.53
C LEU A 74 -0.26 -5.45 18.74
N THR A 75 -0.05 -6.54 19.47
CA THR A 75 1.22 -7.29 19.50
C THR A 75 1.02 -8.63 18.81
N GLY A 76 1.92 -9.01 17.91
CA GLY A 76 1.85 -10.27 17.18
C GLY A 76 0.80 -10.26 16.06
N PHE A 77 0.19 -11.43 15.83
CA PHE A 77 -0.82 -11.64 14.79
C PHE A 77 -2.13 -12.15 15.41
N ILE A 78 -3.26 -11.68 14.89
CA ILE A 78 -4.61 -12.20 15.23
C ILE A 78 -5.42 -12.37 13.95
N LYS A 79 -6.51 -13.15 14.00
CA LYS A 79 -7.41 -13.28 12.84
C LYS A 79 -8.00 -11.91 12.46
N ASN A 80 -8.09 -11.63 11.16
CA ASN A 80 -8.69 -10.40 10.67
C ASN A 80 -10.22 -10.53 10.69
N SER A 81 -10.82 -10.17 11.82
CA SER A 81 -12.27 -10.23 12.03
C SER A 81 -13.07 -9.25 11.14
N LEU A 82 -12.46 -8.16 10.67
CA LEU A 82 -13.14 -7.17 9.82
C LEU A 82 -13.24 -7.63 8.36
N ARG A 83 -12.24 -8.36 7.87
CA ARG A 83 -12.25 -8.94 6.51
C ARG A 83 -12.90 -10.32 6.47
N GLY A 84 -12.89 -11.04 7.59
CA GLY A 84 -13.29 -12.45 7.66
C GLY A 84 -12.27 -13.41 7.03
N VAL A 85 -11.09 -12.92 6.66
CA VAL A 85 -10.02 -13.67 5.98
C VAL A 85 -8.66 -13.11 6.36
N SER A 86 -7.62 -13.96 6.40
CA SER A 86 -6.25 -13.57 6.78
C SER A 86 -6.15 -13.03 8.22
N VAL A 87 -5.12 -12.22 8.50
CA VAL A 87 -4.69 -11.78 9.83
C VAL A 87 -4.50 -10.27 9.92
N PHE A 88 -4.69 -9.74 11.12
CA PHE A 88 -4.10 -8.47 11.52
C PHE A 88 -2.70 -8.70 12.06
N PHE A 89 -1.83 -7.68 11.95
CA PHE A 89 -0.47 -7.72 12.46
C PHE A 89 -0.06 -6.42 13.16
N GLY A 90 0.71 -6.54 14.25
CA GLY A 90 1.17 -5.44 15.10
C GLY A 90 2.49 -4.80 14.63
N GLU A 91 2.89 -3.70 15.28
CA GLU A 91 4.15 -3.00 14.97
C GLU A 91 5.39 -3.86 15.25
N ASP A 92 5.34 -4.71 16.27
CA ASP A 92 6.41 -5.63 16.64
C ASP A 92 6.74 -6.59 15.50
N THR A 93 5.71 -7.13 14.84
CA THR A 93 5.86 -8.08 13.73
C THR A 93 6.53 -7.44 12.51
N VAL A 94 6.18 -6.17 12.21
CA VAL A 94 6.82 -5.37 11.14
C VAL A 94 8.28 -5.12 11.47
N SER A 95 8.58 -4.63 12.69
CA SER A 95 9.97 -4.36 13.11
C SER A 95 10.84 -5.61 13.08
N ASN A 96 10.31 -6.74 13.57
CA ASN A 96 11.02 -8.02 13.57
C ASN A 96 11.27 -8.52 12.16
N LEU A 97 10.29 -8.40 11.26
CA LEU A 97 10.46 -8.83 9.88
C LEU A 97 11.47 -7.96 9.13
N CYS A 98 11.41 -6.63 9.28
CA CYS A 98 12.37 -5.73 8.64
C CYS A 98 13.81 -6.08 9.05
N THR A 99 14.02 -6.30 10.35
CA THR A 99 15.32 -6.72 10.90
C THR A 99 15.76 -8.06 10.31
N ARG A 100 14.88 -9.07 10.35
CA ARG A 100 15.17 -10.43 9.88
C ARG A 100 15.48 -10.50 8.37
N LEU A 101 14.79 -9.72 7.56
CA LEU A 101 14.99 -9.68 6.11
C LEU A 101 16.03 -8.63 5.68
N CYS A 102 16.62 -7.89 6.62
CA CYS A 102 17.57 -6.79 6.36
C CYS A 102 17.01 -5.69 5.43
N ILE A 103 15.69 -5.45 5.48
CA ILE A 103 14.98 -4.42 4.71
C ILE A 103 14.66 -3.22 5.60
N ASP A 104 14.47 -2.06 4.96
CA ASP A 104 14.26 -0.79 5.66
C ASP A 104 12.76 -0.40 5.67
N LEU A 105 12.00 -0.82 4.65
CA LEU A 105 10.61 -0.42 4.46
C LEU A 105 9.75 -1.55 3.86
N ILE A 106 8.51 -1.65 4.35
CA ILE A 106 7.42 -2.39 3.71
C ILE A 106 6.48 -1.39 3.04
N VAL A 107 6.21 -1.57 1.75
CA VAL A 107 5.22 -0.78 1.00
C VAL A 107 4.04 -1.67 0.68
N ARG A 108 2.84 -1.23 1.07
CA ARG A 108 1.61 -2.00 0.82
C ARG A 108 0.43 -1.15 0.37
N ALA A 109 -0.71 -1.77 0.05
CA ALA A 109 -1.90 -1.08 -0.43
C ALA A 109 -3.17 -1.47 0.35
N HIS A 110 -4.23 -1.92 -0.33
CA HIS A 110 -5.44 -2.58 0.22
C HIS A 110 -6.36 -1.78 1.17
N GLN A 111 -5.82 -0.98 2.09
CA GLN A 111 -6.59 -0.10 2.96
C GLN A 111 -6.67 1.30 2.35
N MET A 112 -7.89 1.85 2.28
CA MET A 112 -8.09 3.24 1.86
C MET A 112 -7.49 4.18 2.90
N MET A 113 -6.67 5.12 2.41
CA MET A 113 -6.06 6.18 3.21
C MET A 113 -6.60 7.53 2.76
N MET A 114 -7.04 8.37 3.70
CA MET A 114 -7.68 9.67 3.39
C MET A 114 -6.78 10.58 2.54
N ASN A 115 -5.47 10.58 2.80
CA ASN A 115 -4.48 11.34 2.04
C ASN A 115 -3.82 10.53 0.90
N GLY A 116 -4.34 9.34 0.60
CA GLY A 116 -3.75 8.40 -0.35
C GLY A 116 -2.56 7.62 0.19
N TYR A 117 -2.03 7.96 1.36
CA TYR A 117 -1.00 7.17 2.05
C TYR A 117 -1.11 7.29 3.57
N GLY A 118 -0.47 6.35 4.29
CA GLY A 118 -0.36 6.35 5.74
C GLY A 118 0.85 5.53 6.21
N PHE A 119 1.58 6.03 7.21
CA PHE A 119 2.71 5.32 7.82
C PHE A 119 2.28 4.49 9.03
N PHE A 120 3.03 3.44 9.32
CA PHE A 120 2.87 2.54 10.46
C PHE A 120 4.25 2.09 10.98
N CYS A 121 4.36 1.69 12.25
CA CYS A 121 5.58 1.15 12.86
C CYS A 121 6.80 2.07 12.65
N ARG A 122 6.72 3.31 13.16
CA ARG A 122 7.78 4.33 13.02
C ARG A 122 8.32 4.45 11.58
N ARG A 123 7.41 4.46 10.61
CA ARG A 123 7.68 4.56 9.16
C ARG A 123 8.38 3.35 8.53
N LYS A 124 8.46 2.20 9.21
CA LYS A 124 8.92 0.93 8.61
C LYS A 124 7.87 0.27 7.72
N LEU A 125 6.62 0.74 7.76
CA LEU A 125 5.59 0.37 6.80
C LEU A 125 4.86 1.61 6.29
N VAL A 126 4.56 1.64 5.00
CA VAL A 126 3.68 2.63 4.38
C VAL A 126 2.59 1.94 3.58
N THR A 127 1.36 2.40 3.77
CA THR A 127 0.21 2.04 2.94
C THR A 127 0.02 3.12 1.88
N ILE A 128 -0.16 2.72 0.63
CA ILE A 128 -0.45 3.56 -0.53
C ILE A 128 -1.80 3.16 -1.12
N PHE A 129 -2.65 4.14 -1.39
CA PHE A 129 -3.94 3.97 -2.02
C PHE A 129 -4.08 4.99 -3.15
N SER A 130 -4.27 4.53 -4.39
CA SER A 130 -4.16 5.39 -5.57
C SER A 130 -5.49 5.71 -6.25
N ALA A 131 -6.61 5.26 -5.70
CA ALA A 131 -7.95 5.59 -6.19
C ALA A 131 -8.55 6.77 -5.41
N PRO A 132 -8.47 8.02 -5.91
CA PRO A 132 -9.14 9.15 -5.28
C PRO A 132 -10.66 9.01 -5.35
N ASN A 133 -11.37 9.56 -4.35
CA ASN A 133 -12.83 9.51 -4.26
C ASN A 133 -13.41 8.09 -4.37
N TYR A 134 -12.80 7.15 -3.64
CA TYR A 134 -13.15 5.73 -3.70
C TYR A 134 -14.51 5.43 -3.09
N LEU A 135 -14.89 6.13 -2.02
CA LEU A 135 -16.22 6.05 -1.43
C LEU A 135 -16.92 7.41 -1.53
N PRO A 136 -18.18 7.48 -1.99
CA PRO A 136 -18.91 8.75 -2.13
C PRO A 136 -18.97 9.58 -0.85
N GLU A 137 -19.02 8.91 0.31
CA GLU A 137 -19.13 9.52 1.63
C GLU A 137 -17.80 10.03 2.19
N ARG A 138 -16.68 9.53 1.65
CA ARG A 138 -15.32 9.82 2.14
C ARG A 138 -14.42 10.14 0.96
N VAL A 139 -14.32 11.42 0.67
CA VAL A 139 -13.55 11.97 -0.46
C VAL A 139 -12.04 11.87 -0.14
N ASN A 140 -11.47 10.68 -0.29
CA ASN A 140 -10.04 10.45 -0.13
C ASN A 140 -9.25 10.95 -1.34
N LYS A 141 -7.99 11.29 -1.12
CA LYS A 141 -6.99 11.47 -2.19
C LYS A 141 -6.40 10.13 -2.58
N GLY A 142 -5.79 10.07 -3.75
CA GLY A 142 -4.86 9.00 -4.13
C GLY A 142 -3.41 9.42 -3.87
N ALA A 143 -2.49 8.48 -3.81
CA ALA A 143 -1.06 8.77 -3.82
C ALA A 143 -0.27 7.75 -4.65
N ILE A 144 0.93 8.18 -5.06
CA ILE A 144 1.97 7.37 -5.68
C ILE A 144 3.25 7.60 -4.85
N LEU A 145 3.93 6.53 -4.47
CA LEU A 145 5.23 6.59 -3.82
C LEU A 145 6.32 6.61 -4.89
N ASN A 146 7.11 7.69 -4.91
CA ASN A 146 8.29 7.84 -5.76
C ASN A 146 9.53 7.44 -4.97
N VAL A 147 10.34 6.54 -5.53
CA VAL A 147 11.60 6.08 -4.94
C VAL A 147 12.74 6.49 -5.87
N SER A 148 13.65 7.34 -5.40
CA SER A 148 14.83 7.74 -6.17
C SER A 148 15.90 6.64 -6.20
N LYS A 149 16.93 6.81 -7.04
CA LYS A 149 18.10 5.92 -7.07
C LYS A 149 18.85 5.86 -5.73
N ASP A 150 18.83 6.95 -4.97
CA ASP A 150 19.44 7.05 -3.63
C ASP A 150 18.48 6.64 -2.51
N LEU A 151 17.39 5.94 -2.85
CA LEU A 151 16.33 5.51 -1.92
C LEU A 151 15.64 6.66 -1.16
N LYS A 152 15.69 7.88 -1.70
CA LYS A 152 14.89 8.99 -1.18
C LYS A 152 13.43 8.78 -1.59
N LEU A 153 12.54 8.89 -0.61
CA LEU A 153 11.11 8.70 -0.79
C LEU A 153 10.42 10.06 -1.00
N GLY A 154 9.52 10.12 -1.98
CA GLY A 154 8.63 11.25 -2.22
C GLY A 154 7.22 10.78 -2.56
N PHE A 155 6.23 11.66 -2.47
CA PHE A 155 4.84 11.31 -2.77
C PHE A 155 4.27 12.25 -3.82
N SER A 156 3.65 11.66 -4.84
CA SER A 156 2.77 12.38 -5.77
C SER A 156 1.33 12.14 -5.34
N VAL A 157 0.61 13.21 -4.97
CA VAL A 157 -0.77 13.12 -4.46
C VAL A 157 -1.78 13.42 -5.57
N LEU A 158 -2.76 12.54 -5.72
CA LEU A 158 -3.87 12.61 -6.67
C LEU A 158 -5.12 13.17 -5.98
N CYS A 159 -5.55 14.37 -6.36
CA CYS A 159 -6.80 14.93 -5.87
C CYS A 159 -8.00 14.43 -6.71
N PRO A 160 -9.17 14.20 -6.08
CA PRO A 160 -10.42 13.95 -6.79
C PRO A 160 -10.73 15.04 -7.82
N VAL A 161 -11.27 14.62 -8.96
CA VAL A 161 -11.74 15.55 -9.99
C VAL A 161 -13.08 16.17 -9.54
N THR A 162 -13.14 17.48 -9.59
CA THR A 162 -14.34 18.30 -9.33
C THR A 162 -14.99 18.74 -10.65
N PRO A 163 -16.24 19.25 -10.66
CA PRO A 163 -16.87 19.82 -11.85
C PRO A 163 -16.04 20.94 -12.52
N GLU A 164 -15.24 21.67 -11.74
CA GLU A 164 -14.35 22.72 -12.22
C GLU A 164 -13.06 22.15 -12.81
N THR A 165 -12.62 20.96 -12.39
CA THR A 165 -11.35 20.34 -12.82
C THR A 165 -11.54 19.20 -13.81
N ARG A 166 -12.77 18.77 -14.10
CA ARG A 166 -13.09 17.75 -15.11
C ARG A 166 -12.92 18.28 -16.54
N GLY A 167 -12.52 17.39 -17.45
CA GLY A 167 -12.50 17.65 -18.89
C GLY A 167 -11.17 17.30 -19.55
N LYS A 168 -11.23 16.85 -20.81
CA LYS A 168 -10.05 16.44 -21.60
C LYS A 168 -9.00 17.55 -21.68
N GLN A 169 -9.42 18.81 -21.82
CA GLN A 169 -8.50 19.93 -21.93
C GLN A 169 -7.75 20.20 -20.63
N LYS A 170 -8.42 20.18 -19.46
CA LYS A 170 -7.76 20.30 -18.16
C LYS A 170 -6.87 19.11 -17.81
N PHE A 171 -7.28 17.89 -18.21
CA PHE A 171 -6.43 16.71 -18.11
C PHE A 171 -5.16 16.89 -18.96
N VAL A 172 -5.31 17.29 -20.22
CA VAL A 172 -4.18 17.51 -21.13
C VAL A 172 -3.29 18.66 -20.64
N GLU A 173 -3.84 19.78 -20.17
CA GLU A 173 -3.09 20.90 -19.58
C GLU A 173 -2.34 20.49 -18.30
N PHE A 174 -2.95 19.64 -17.47
CA PHE A 174 -2.33 19.09 -16.26
C PHE A 174 -1.14 18.18 -16.61
N PHE A 175 -1.26 17.33 -17.62
CA PHE A 175 -0.22 16.37 -18.02
C PHE A 175 0.80 16.93 -19.05
N ASN A 176 0.45 17.96 -19.83
CA ASN A 176 1.31 18.57 -20.86
C ASN A 176 1.98 19.87 -20.41
N LYS A 177 1.69 20.41 -19.23
CA LYS A 177 2.60 21.38 -18.62
C LYS A 177 3.92 20.66 -18.36
N TYR A 178 4.82 20.75 -19.34
CA TYR A 178 6.26 20.51 -19.24
C TYR A 178 6.86 21.54 -18.27
N ASP A 179 6.48 21.39 -17.02
CA ASP A 179 7.03 22.06 -15.87
C ASP A 179 7.01 20.96 -14.82
N ASP A 180 8.17 20.66 -14.27
CA ASP A 180 8.44 19.78 -13.14
C ASP A 180 7.69 20.18 -11.85
N ASN A 181 6.65 21.02 -11.98
CA ASN A 181 5.76 21.56 -10.96
C ASN A 181 4.27 21.55 -11.36
N SER A 182 3.83 20.72 -12.31
CA SER A 182 2.41 20.50 -12.61
C SER A 182 1.70 19.71 -11.49
N SER A 183 1.17 20.44 -10.50
CA SER A 183 -0.03 20.21 -9.64
C SER A 183 -0.47 18.81 -9.14
N TYR A 184 0.27 17.72 -9.40
CA TYR A 184 0.78 16.95 -8.29
C TYR A 184 1.57 17.95 -7.48
N VAL A 185 1.02 18.36 -6.34
CA VAL A 185 1.90 18.93 -5.33
C VAL A 185 2.82 17.77 -4.95
N SER A 186 3.95 17.63 -5.66
CA SER A 186 5.23 17.48 -5.01
C SER A 186 5.34 18.71 -4.12
N ARG A 187 4.60 18.67 -3.00
CA ARG A 187 5.29 18.84 -1.77
C ARG A 187 6.33 17.74 -1.88
N LYS A 188 7.52 18.12 -2.35
CA LYS A 188 8.63 18.04 -1.43
C LYS A 188 8.09 18.59 -0.10
N ALA A 189 7.39 17.75 0.65
CA ALA A 189 7.95 17.33 1.90
C ALA A 189 9.29 16.70 1.49
N ALA A 190 10.23 17.57 1.09
CA ALA A 190 11.55 17.36 1.57
C ALA A 190 11.28 17.19 3.05
N ALA A 191 11.69 16.05 3.55
CA ALA A 191 12.33 16.09 4.83
C ALA A 191 13.50 17.11 4.78
N GLU A 192 13.23 18.38 4.48
CA GLU A 192 14.06 19.53 4.80
C GLU A 192 13.86 19.67 6.31
N GLY A 193 14.57 18.78 7.01
CA GLY A 193 14.37 18.43 8.41
C GLY A 193 14.87 17.03 8.80
N PHE A 194 14.98 16.06 7.87
CA PHE A 194 15.52 14.73 8.20
C PHE A 194 16.73 14.39 7.34
N VAL A 195 17.81 15.15 7.57
CA VAL A 195 19.15 14.56 7.56
C VAL A 195 19.09 13.36 8.52
N TYR A 196 19.67 12.22 8.15
CA TYR A 196 19.86 11.08 9.05
C TYR A 196 20.43 11.57 10.38
N GLY A 197 19.58 11.68 11.38
CA GLY A 197 19.90 12.12 12.71
C GLY A 197 18.93 11.42 13.63
N SER A 198 19.42 10.40 14.33
CA SER A 198 18.79 9.70 15.45
C SER A 198 17.33 9.24 15.25
N LEU A 199 17.14 7.92 15.15
CA LEU A 199 15.84 7.24 15.19
C LEU A 199 15.21 7.30 16.59
N ASP A 200 14.97 8.49 17.10
CA ASP A 200 14.11 8.74 18.26
C ASP A 200 13.53 10.13 18.07
N ASP A 201 12.28 10.22 17.60
CA ASP A 201 11.27 11.09 18.21
C ASP A 201 9.90 11.00 17.52
N THR A 202 8.92 10.71 18.37
CA THR A 202 7.45 10.84 18.33
C THR A 202 6.61 10.54 17.05
N PRO A 203 5.60 9.64 17.14
CA PRO A 203 4.68 9.34 16.06
C PRO A 203 3.62 10.43 15.87
N THR A 204 3.32 10.77 14.60
CA THR A 204 2.11 11.53 14.24
C THR A 204 0.91 10.60 14.35
N VAL A 205 0.25 10.63 15.51
CA VAL A 205 -0.94 9.83 15.84
C VAL A 205 -2.14 10.40 15.07
N TYR A 206 -2.79 9.57 14.25
CA TYR A 206 -4.15 9.86 13.79
C TYR A 206 -5.11 9.35 14.87
N ARG A 207 -5.46 10.21 15.84
CA ARG A 207 -6.56 9.93 16.77
C ARG A 207 -7.86 9.99 15.98
N LYS A 208 -8.68 8.95 16.13
CA LYS A 208 -10.08 8.96 15.68
C LYS A 208 -10.78 10.16 16.36
N PRO A 209 -11.59 10.97 15.65
CA PRO A 209 -12.44 11.94 16.32
C PRO A 209 -13.41 11.16 17.22
N ASP A 210 -13.45 11.51 18.50
CA ASP A 210 -14.47 11.02 19.42
C ASP A 210 -15.84 11.41 18.84
N GLY A 211 -16.64 10.41 18.47
CA GLY A 211 -18.05 10.61 18.16
C GLY A 211 -18.83 10.83 19.46
N PRO A 212 -19.95 11.58 19.44
CA PRO A 212 -20.73 11.79 20.63
C PRO A 212 -21.30 10.47 21.14
N VAL A 213 -21.20 10.27 22.45
CA VAL A 213 -21.88 9.21 23.20
C VAL A 213 -23.38 9.44 23.06
N GLN A 214 -24.10 8.45 22.54
CA GLN A 214 -25.52 8.21 22.85
C GLN A 214 -25.61 6.89 23.61
#